data_AF-A0A2N8UH97-F1
#
_entry.id   AF-A0A2N8UH97-F1
#
_cell.length_a   1.000
_cell.length_b   1.000
_cell.length_c   1.000
_cell.angle_alpha   90.00
_cell.angle_beta   90.00
_cell.angle_gamma   90.00
#
_symmetry.space_group_name_H-M   'P 1'
#
loop_
_entity.id
_entity.type
_entity.pdbx_description
1 polymer ?
#
loop_
_entity_poly.entity_id
_entity_poly.type
_entity_poly.pdbx_seq_one_letter_code
_entity_poly.pdbx_strand_id
1 'polypeptide(L)'
;MADAEKAPPAAGAASTECYPPAVSSYYFGPPDATRAFGEAVTGQPRVHVPKEIVRIERDYSSGELPQFHSSFPLELEGRISPTTFSELINDINALLIKAHSPARTWVDNSLAILTFYISTAIAGSHYQRTMHELDRLIERLNAEVLHPVGLALADPRRAAFLFLELEYF
;
A
#
# COMPACT_ATOMS: atom_id res chain seq x y z
N MET A 1 48.59 -46.91 -4.08
CA MET A 1 47.98 -47.45 -2.85
C MET A 1 48.49 -46.56 -1.75
N ALA A 2 47.78 -45.61 -1.15
CA ALA A 2 46.38 -45.19 -1.08
C ALA A 2 46.47 -43.96 -0.12
N ASP A 3 45.67 -42.91 -0.10
CA ASP A 3 44.56 -42.36 -0.84
C ASP A 3 44.56 -40.87 -0.45
N ALA A 4 44.27 -39.97 -1.39
CA ALA A 4 44.17 -38.54 -1.12
C ALA A 4 42.76 -38.24 -0.58
N GLU A 5 42.63 -38.05 0.74
CA GLU A 5 41.36 -37.68 1.37
C GLU A 5 41.05 -36.20 1.08
N LYS A 6 40.23 -35.99 0.04
CA LYS A 6 39.67 -34.70 -0.35
C LYS A 6 38.61 -34.28 0.67
N ALA A 7 38.90 -33.22 1.44
CA ALA A 7 37.94 -32.60 2.34
C ALA A 7 36.67 -32.17 1.58
N PRO A 8 35.47 -32.38 2.14
CA PRO A 8 34.22 -31.98 1.50
C PRO A 8 34.14 -30.46 1.36
N PRO A 9 33.54 -29.93 0.28
CA PRO A 9 33.34 -28.50 0.13
C PRO A 9 32.46 -28.01 1.27
N ALA A 10 32.95 -27.01 2.00
CA ALA A 10 32.16 -26.27 2.98
C ALA A 10 30.88 -25.82 2.29
N ALA A 11 29.75 -26.40 2.68
CA ALA A 11 28.44 -25.95 2.27
C ALA A 11 28.38 -24.46 2.54
N GLY A 12 28.23 -23.66 1.47
CA GLY A 12 28.03 -22.23 1.58
C GLY A 12 26.90 -21.98 2.56
N ALA A 13 27.24 -21.42 3.71
CA ALA A 13 26.26 -20.91 4.64
C ALA A 13 25.45 -19.88 3.85
N ALA A 14 24.23 -20.24 3.47
CA ALA A 14 23.25 -19.27 3.02
C ALA A 14 23.11 -18.28 4.16
N SER A 15 23.76 -17.13 4.03
CA SER A 15 23.55 -15.99 4.90
C SER A 15 22.05 -15.73 4.84
N THR A 16 21.36 -16.09 5.92
CA THR A 16 20.01 -15.61 6.14
C THR A 16 20.20 -14.13 6.44
N GLU A 17 20.35 -13.33 5.38
CA GLU A 17 20.41 -11.88 5.44
C GLU A 17 19.04 -11.42 5.94
N CYS A 18 18.94 -11.36 7.26
CA CYS A 18 17.80 -10.79 7.93
C CYS A 18 17.93 -9.28 7.70
N TYR A 19 17.18 -8.77 6.71
CA TYR A 19 17.09 -7.33 6.52
C TYR A 19 16.53 -6.69 7.81
N PRO A 20 17.08 -5.54 8.24
CA PRO A 20 16.50 -4.80 9.34
C PRO A 20 15.03 -4.48 9.01
N PRO A 21 14.14 -4.39 10.02
CA PRO A 21 12.74 -4.05 9.78
C PRO A 21 12.67 -2.71 9.04
N ALA A 22 11.81 -2.64 8.02
CA ALA A 22 11.60 -1.40 7.27
C ALA A 22 11.23 -0.26 8.21
N VAL A 23 11.92 0.86 8.06
CA VAL A 23 11.62 2.08 8.82
C VAL A 23 10.81 2.98 7.92
N SER A 24 9.61 3.36 8.37
CA SER A 24 8.87 4.42 7.71
C SER A 24 9.55 5.76 7.96
N SER A 25 9.96 6.48 6.92
CA SER A 25 10.47 7.84 7.09
C SER A 25 9.73 8.83 6.21
N TYR A 26 9.30 9.93 6.82
CA TYR A 26 8.93 11.15 6.11
C TYR A 26 10.20 11.79 5.59
N TYR A 27 10.36 11.88 4.27
CA TYR A 27 11.54 12.51 3.69
C TYR A 27 11.16 13.80 2.97
N PHE A 28 11.47 14.94 3.60
CA PHE A 28 11.37 16.25 2.98
C PHE A 28 12.75 16.61 2.39
N GLY A 29 13.00 16.25 1.13
CA GLY A 29 14.24 16.56 0.42
C GLY A 29 14.71 15.48 -0.58
N PRO A 30 15.95 15.54 -1.07
CA PRO A 30 16.59 14.47 -1.86
C PRO A 30 17.10 13.31 -0.99
N PRO A 31 16.76 12.04 -1.28
CA PRO A 31 17.01 10.89 -0.40
C PRO A 31 18.48 10.75 -0.01
N ASP A 32 18.74 10.39 1.25
CA ASP A 32 20.10 10.13 1.74
C ASP A 32 20.65 8.85 1.10
N ALA A 33 21.96 8.83 0.80
CA ALA A 33 22.62 7.74 0.06
C ALA A 33 22.63 6.39 0.80
N THR A 34 22.24 6.39 2.08
CA THR A 34 22.12 5.18 2.93
C THR A 34 20.79 4.45 2.73
N ARG A 35 19.83 5.03 2.00
CA ARG A 35 18.50 4.45 1.76
C ARG A 35 18.49 3.53 0.54
N ALA A 36 17.62 2.53 0.56
CA ALA A 36 17.46 1.57 -0.53
C ALA A 36 16.70 2.12 -1.77
N PHE A 37 16.40 3.42 -1.80
CA PHE A 37 15.69 4.05 -2.91
C PHE A 37 16.55 4.06 -4.18
N GLY A 38 15.96 3.65 -5.31
CA GLY A 38 16.64 3.59 -6.60
C GLY A 38 17.42 2.29 -6.85
N GLU A 39 17.49 1.37 -5.88
CA GLU A 39 18.04 0.03 -6.12
C GLU A 39 17.16 -0.78 -7.09
N ALA A 40 17.69 -1.89 -7.61
CA ALA A 40 16.90 -2.85 -8.39
C ALA A 40 15.93 -3.65 -7.50
N VAL A 41 14.84 -4.14 -8.09
CA VAL A 41 13.85 -5.00 -7.40
C VAL A 41 14.59 -6.23 -6.86
N THR A 42 14.66 -6.37 -5.53
CA THR A 42 15.40 -7.46 -4.90
C THR A 42 14.48 -8.48 -4.25
N GLY A 43 13.30 -8.05 -3.78
CA GLY A 43 12.29 -8.90 -3.16
C GLY A 43 11.02 -9.09 -4.00
N GLN A 44 10.39 -10.25 -3.85
CA GLN A 44 9.00 -10.43 -4.24
C GLN A 44 8.06 -9.91 -3.14
N PRO A 45 7.10 -9.02 -3.48
CA PRO A 45 6.03 -8.64 -2.57
C PRO A 45 5.32 -9.88 -1.99
N ARG A 46 4.91 -9.83 -0.73
CA ARG A 46 4.24 -10.91 0.05
C ARG A 46 5.15 -12.02 0.59
N VAL A 47 6.33 -12.25 0.01
CA VAL A 47 7.27 -13.28 0.49
C VAL A 47 8.37 -12.66 1.37
N HIS A 48 8.87 -11.50 0.95
CA HIS A 48 9.95 -10.80 1.63
C HIS A 48 9.39 -9.65 2.49
N VAL A 49 10.20 -9.21 3.46
CA VAL A 49 9.94 -7.98 4.22
C VAL A 49 10.29 -6.79 3.32
N PRO A 50 9.52 -5.68 3.34
CA PRO A 50 9.90 -4.48 2.61
C PRO A 50 11.26 -3.95 3.08
N LYS A 51 11.98 -3.29 2.19
CA LYS A 51 13.21 -2.58 2.53
C LYS A 51 12.91 -1.24 3.19
N GLU A 52 11.96 -0.51 2.60
CA GLU A 52 11.57 0.84 3.01
C GLU A 52 10.05 1.00 2.86
N ILE A 53 9.48 1.94 3.60
CA ILE A 53 8.05 2.29 3.51
C ILE A 53 7.95 3.78 3.22
N VAL A 54 7.39 4.11 2.06
CA VAL A 54 7.07 5.48 1.65
C VAL A 54 5.67 5.83 2.15
N ARG A 55 5.56 6.92 2.91
CA ARG A 55 4.29 7.39 3.45
C ARG A 55 3.83 8.63 2.70
N ILE A 56 2.65 8.55 2.10
CA ILE A 56 1.99 9.69 1.46
C ILE A 56 1.02 10.29 2.46
N GLU A 57 1.12 11.60 2.66
CA GLU A 57 0.27 12.31 3.62
C GLU A 57 -1.17 12.44 3.16
N ARG A 58 -2.06 12.40 4.15
CA ARG A 58 -3.45 12.83 3.97
C ARG A 58 -3.49 14.32 3.65
N ASP A 59 -4.28 14.68 2.64
CA ASP A 59 -4.60 16.05 2.31
C ASP A 59 -5.76 16.58 3.17
N TYR A 60 -5.48 17.57 4.01
CA TYR A 60 -6.45 18.21 4.90
C TYR A 60 -7.21 19.38 4.27
N SER A 61 -6.97 19.69 2.99
CA SER A 61 -7.61 20.83 2.29
C SER A 61 -9.15 20.74 2.27
N SER A 62 -9.70 19.53 2.12
CA SER A 62 -11.15 19.25 2.11
C SER A 62 -11.73 18.99 3.51
N GLY A 63 -10.99 19.30 4.57
CA GLY A 63 -11.43 19.16 5.97
C GLY A 63 -11.49 17.70 6.43
N GLU A 64 -12.71 17.17 6.64
CA GLU A 64 -12.91 15.88 7.31
C GLU A 64 -12.83 14.66 6.39
N LEU A 65 -12.91 14.85 5.06
CA LEU A 65 -12.83 13.75 4.11
C LEU A 65 -11.42 13.14 4.07
N PRO A 66 -11.27 11.80 4.16
CA PRO A 66 -9.99 11.15 3.96
C PRO A 66 -9.64 11.19 2.47
N GLN A 67 -8.62 11.96 2.13
CA GLN A 67 -8.07 12.09 0.78
C GLN A 67 -6.55 12.21 0.91
N PHE A 68 -5.79 11.82 -0.12
CA PHE A 68 -4.32 11.84 -0.11
C PHE A 68 -3.78 12.84 -1.12
N HIS A 69 -2.60 13.40 -0.83
CA HIS A 69 -1.90 14.28 -1.76
C HIS A 69 -1.43 13.50 -3.01
N SER A 70 -1.68 14.06 -4.19
CA SER A 70 -1.20 13.53 -5.47
C SER A 70 0.22 14.00 -5.83
N SER A 71 0.93 14.65 -4.89
CA SER A 71 2.33 15.04 -5.07
C SER A 71 3.21 13.82 -5.20
N PHE A 72 3.97 13.74 -6.29
CA PHE A 72 4.85 12.61 -6.56
C PHE A 72 6.04 12.58 -5.58
N PRO A 73 6.21 11.52 -4.77
CA PRO A 73 7.37 11.35 -3.91
C PRO A 73 8.62 11.00 -4.74
N LEU A 74 9.75 11.63 -4.45
CA LEU A 74 11.01 11.42 -5.19
C LEU A 74 11.56 10.00 -4.96
N GLU A 75 11.19 9.36 -3.86
CA GLU A 75 11.56 8.00 -3.49
C GLU A 75 11.05 6.94 -4.48
N LEU A 76 10.00 7.25 -5.24
CA LEU A 76 9.42 6.38 -6.26
C LEU A 76 9.97 6.65 -7.66
N GLU A 77 10.90 7.61 -7.80
CA GLU A 77 11.53 7.92 -9.07
C GLU A 77 12.27 6.69 -9.63
N GLY A 78 12.09 6.44 -10.93
CA GLY A 78 12.67 5.27 -11.61
C GLY A 78 11.90 3.96 -11.42
N ARG A 79 10.89 3.91 -10.55
CA ARG A 79 10.01 2.74 -10.38
C ARG A 79 8.66 2.96 -11.06
N ILE A 80 7.97 4.04 -10.74
CA ILE A 80 6.65 4.37 -11.31
C ILE A 80 6.66 5.76 -11.93
N SER A 81 5.86 5.97 -12.98
CA SER A 81 5.72 7.28 -13.60
C SER A 81 4.87 8.22 -12.72
N PRO A 82 5.16 9.54 -12.71
CA PRO A 82 4.34 10.51 -11.97
C PRO A 82 2.87 10.54 -12.42
N THR A 83 2.62 10.29 -13.71
CA THR A 83 1.27 10.23 -14.27
C THR A 83 0.49 9.04 -13.71
N THR A 84 1.09 7.85 -13.75
CA THR A 84 0.47 6.64 -13.18
C THR A 84 0.22 6.81 -11.68
N PHE A 85 1.19 7.37 -10.95
CA PHE A 85 1.01 7.64 -9.52
C PHE A 85 -0.19 8.56 -9.24
N SER A 86 -0.28 9.68 -9.97
CA SER A 86 -1.40 10.63 -9.83
C SER A 86 -2.74 9.97 -10.15
N GLU A 87 -2.81 9.14 -11.19
CA GLU A 87 -4.01 8.36 -11.54
C GLU A 87 -4.42 7.41 -10.40
N LEU A 88 -3.47 6.64 -9.83
CA LEU A 88 -3.75 5.75 -8.69
C LEU A 88 -4.33 6.50 -7.49
N ILE A 89 -3.73 7.63 -7.13
CA ILE A 89 -4.19 8.45 -6.00
C ILE A 89 -5.57 9.05 -6.27
N ASN A 90 -5.82 9.51 -7.50
CA ASN A 90 -7.13 10.04 -7.88
C ASN A 90 -8.22 8.96 -7.81
N ASP A 91 -7.95 7.74 -8.27
CA ASP A 91 -8.89 6.62 -8.21
C ASP A 91 -9.23 6.23 -6.76
N ILE A 92 -8.22 6.17 -5.89
CA ILE A 92 -8.39 5.92 -4.45
C ILE A 92 -9.23 7.04 -3.82
N ASN A 93 -8.87 8.30 -4.07
CA ASN A 93 -9.58 9.46 -3.55
C ASN A 93 -11.03 9.48 -4.02
N ALA A 94 -11.32 9.14 -5.28
CA ALA A 94 -12.68 9.07 -5.80
C ALA A 94 -13.55 8.05 -5.04
N LEU A 95 -13.01 6.87 -4.70
CA LEU A 95 -13.71 5.88 -3.88
C LEU A 95 -13.88 6.34 -2.43
N LEU A 96 -12.89 7.00 -1.84
CA LEU A 96 -13.00 7.54 -0.48
C LEU A 96 -14.05 8.64 -0.37
N ILE A 97 -14.11 9.54 -1.35
CA ILE A 97 -15.15 10.58 -1.47
C ILE A 97 -16.52 9.92 -1.63
N LYS A 98 -16.63 8.90 -2.51
CA LYS A 98 -17.86 8.13 -2.70
C LYS A 98 -18.32 7.50 -1.38
N ALA A 99 -17.41 6.89 -0.63
CA ALA A 99 -17.71 6.20 0.63
C ALA A 99 -18.29 7.15 1.69
N HIS A 100 -17.84 8.41 1.71
CA HIS A 100 -18.27 9.44 2.68
C HIS A 100 -19.43 10.30 2.18
N SER A 101 -20.20 9.85 1.18
CA SER A 101 -21.37 10.59 0.69
C SER A 101 -22.51 10.62 1.73
N PRO A 102 -22.87 11.79 2.28
CA PRO A 102 -23.89 11.88 3.35
C PRO A 102 -25.28 11.49 2.85
N ALA A 103 -25.61 11.80 1.59
CA ALA A 103 -26.90 11.46 0.99
C ALA A 103 -27.11 9.95 0.92
N ARG A 104 -26.07 9.18 0.55
CA ARG A 104 -26.15 7.72 0.46
C ARG A 104 -26.25 7.08 1.84
N THR A 105 -25.48 7.59 2.80
CA THR A 105 -25.54 7.16 4.20
C THR A 105 -26.92 7.44 4.81
N TRP A 106 -27.54 8.57 4.50
CA TRP A 106 -28.89 8.90 4.98
C TRP A 106 -29.95 7.94 4.44
N VAL A 107 -29.90 7.60 3.15
CA VAL A 107 -30.82 6.61 2.55
C VAL A 107 -30.62 5.23 3.18
N ASP A 108 -29.38 4.79 3.34
CA ASP A 108 -29.05 3.49 3.91
C ASP A 108 -29.50 3.38 5.37
N ASN A 109 -29.27 4.42 6.17
CA ASN A 109 -29.74 4.49 7.56
C ASN A 109 -31.26 4.53 7.66
N SER A 110 -31.93 5.27 6.78
CA SER A 110 -33.40 5.32 6.75
C SER A 110 -33.99 3.94 6.44
N LEU A 111 -33.41 3.22 5.46
CA LEU A 111 -33.80 1.86 5.14
C LEU A 111 -33.49 0.88 6.28
N ALA A 112 -32.35 1.04 6.95
CA ALA A 112 -32.00 0.24 8.12
C ALA A 112 -33.05 0.39 9.23
N ILE A 113 -33.46 1.63 9.56
CA ILE A 113 -34.50 1.86 10.57
C ILE A 113 -35.84 1.25 10.15
N LEU A 114 -36.27 1.47 8.89
CA LEU A 114 -37.52 0.94 8.36
C LEU A 114 -37.59 -0.60 8.37
N THR A 115 -36.44 -1.26 8.26
CA THR A 115 -36.33 -2.73 8.22
C THR A 115 -35.87 -3.33 9.54
N PHE A 116 -35.86 -2.57 10.64
CA PHE A 116 -35.32 -2.99 11.94
C PHE A 116 -33.90 -3.59 11.82
N TYR A 117 -33.05 -2.95 11.02
CA TYR A 117 -31.66 -3.31 10.71
C TYR A 117 -31.45 -4.63 9.95
N ILE A 118 -32.53 -5.30 9.51
CA ILE A 118 -32.42 -6.54 8.72
C ILE A 118 -31.71 -6.27 7.39
N SER A 119 -31.96 -5.12 6.74
CA SER A 119 -31.29 -4.76 5.48
C SER A 119 -29.77 -4.67 5.64
N THR A 120 -29.30 -4.03 6.71
CA THR A 120 -27.88 -3.87 7.00
C THR A 120 -27.23 -5.21 7.37
N ALA A 121 -27.95 -6.09 8.07
CA ALA A 121 -27.45 -7.41 8.42
C ALA A 121 -27.21 -8.30 7.19
N ILE A 122 -28.06 -8.19 6.15
CA ILE A 122 -27.94 -9.02 4.94
C ILE A 122 -26.96 -8.43 3.94
N ALA A 123 -27.05 -7.11 3.69
CA ALA A 123 -26.35 -6.49 2.57
C ALA A 123 -25.18 -5.59 3.00
N GLY A 124 -24.96 -5.35 4.29
CA GLY A 124 -23.95 -4.43 4.81
C GLY A 124 -24.29 -2.96 4.53
N SER A 125 -23.55 -2.04 5.14
CA SER A 125 -23.76 -0.60 4.94
C SER A 125 -23.17 -0.10 3.63
N HIS A 126 -23.66 1.05 3.15
CA HIS A 126 -23.10 1.75 1.99
C HIS A 126 -21.58 1.93 2.11
N TYR A 127 -21.10 2.30 3.29
CA TYR A 127 -19.69 2.48 3.56
C TYR A 127 -18.92 1.16 3.41
N GLN A 128 -19.39 0.07 4.04
CA GLN A 128 -18.75 -1.25 3.95
C GLN A 128 -18.64 -1.74 2.50
N ARG A 129 -19.71 -1.59 1.71
CA ARG A 129 -19.69 -1.97 0.28
C ARG A 129 -18.66 -1.17 -0.50
N THR A 130 -18.61 0.16 -0.28
CA THR A 130 -17.65 1.02 -0.96
C THR A 130 -16.21 0.71 -0.54
N MET A 131 -15.98 0.37 0.75
CA MET A 131 -14.66 -0.06 1.21
C MET A 131 -14.24 -1.41 0.62
N HIS A 132 -15.16 -2.33 0.38
CA HIS A 132 -14.86 -3.55 -0.38
C HIS A 132 -14.52 -3.27 -1.85
N GLU A 133 -15.11 -2.24 -2.46
CA GLU A 133 -14.69 -1.77 -3.79
C GLU A 133 -13.27 -1.21 -3.75
N LEU A 134 -12.92 -0.45 -2.70
CA LEU A 134 -11.55 0.05 -2.48
C LEU A 134 -10.55 -1.09 -2.32
N ASP A 135 -10.87 -2.11 -1.51
CA ASP A 135 -10.01 -3.28 -1.30
C ASP A 135 -9.71 -3.98 -2.64
N ARG A 136 -10.73 -4.19 -3.48
CA ARG A 136 -10.57 -4.79 -4.81
C ARG A 136 -9.78 -3.90 -5.76
N LEU A 137 -9.93 -2.59 -5.66
CA LEU A 137 -9.15 -1.63 -6.45
C LEU A 137 -7.67 -1.73 -6.05
N ILE A 138 -7.35 -1.69 -4.75
CA ILE A 138 -5.98 -1.82 -4.25
C ILE A 138 -5.36 -3.16 -4.68
N GLU A 139 -6.08 -4.27 -4.54
CA GLU A 139 -5.61 -5.58 -4.99
C GLU A 139 -5.29 -5.61 -6.49
N ARG A 140 -6.13 -4.98 -7.31
CA ARG A 140 -5.92 -4.87 -8.76
C ARG A 140 -4.70 -4.03 -9.08
N LEU A 141 -4.59 -2.85 -8.49
CA LEU A 141 -3.44 -1.96 -8.69
C LEU A 141 -2.14 -2.61 -8.25
N ASN A 142 -2.18 -3.34 -7.13
CA ASN A 142 -1.05 -4.14 -6.66
C ASN A 142 -0.64 -5.20 -7.69
N ALA A 143 -1.58 -5.97 -8.21
CA ALA A 143 -1.29 -7.03 -9.17
C ALA A 143 -0.81 -6.51 -10.54
N GLU A 144 -1.44 -5.47 -11.07
CA GLU A 144 -1.23 -5.00 -12.45
C GLU A 144 -0.08 -3.99 -12.56
N VAL A 145 0.10 -3.11 -11.57
CA VAL A 145 1.00 -1.96 -11.68
C VAL A 145 2.15 -2.01 -10.66
N LEU A 146 1.86 -2.30 -9.39
CA LEU A 146 2.86 -2.11 -8.32
C LEU A 146 3.79 -3.31 -8.14
N HIS A 147 3.26 -4.53 -8.07
CA HIS A 147 4.08 -5.74 -7.95
C HIS A 147 5.14 -5.93 -9.04
N PRO A 148 4.87 -5.70 -10.36
CA PRO A 148 5.91 -5.84 -11.38
C PRO A 148 7.04 -4.82 -11.22
N VAL A 149 6.79 -3.73 -10.50
CA VAL A 149 7.72 -2.65 -10.21
C VAL A 149 8.39 -2.83 -8.84
N GLY A 150 8.06 -3.87 -8.08
CA GLY A 150 8.59 -4.11 -6.73
C GLY A 150 8.01 -3.16 -5.68
N LEU A 151 6.79 -2.69 -5.89
CA LEU A 151 6.04 -1.88 -4.93
C LEU A 151 4.80 -2.66 -4.45
N ALA A 152 4.35 -2.40 -3.23
CA ALA A 152 3.04 -2.84 -2.78
C ALA A 152 2.35 -1.75 -1.98
N LEU A 153 1.08 -1.53 -2.26
CA LEU A 153 0.21 -0.62 -1.54
C LEU A 153 -0.42 -1.35 -0.36
N ALA A 154 -0.20 -0.85 0.85
CA ALA A 154 -0.88 -1.34 2.04
C ALA A 154 -2.28 -0.73 2.18
N ASP A 155 -3.16 -1.45 2.88
CA ASP A 155 -4.52 -0.99 3.14
C ASP A 155 -4.51 0.30 4.00
N PRO A 156 -5.08 1.42 3.51
CA PRO A 156 -5.09 2.70 4.24
C PRO A 156 -5.84 2.64 5.58
N ARG A 157 -6.72 1.64 5.79
CA ARG A 157 -7.39 1.43 7.09
C ARG A 157 -6.41 1.10 8.21
N ARG A 158 -5.29 0.42 7.91
CA ARG A 158 -4.26 0.09 8.91
C ARG A 158 -3.63 1.34 9.51
N ALA A 159 -3.54 2.40 8.72
CA ALA A 159 -3.04 3.71 9.10
C ALA A 159 -4.16 4.68 9.57
N ALA A 160 -5.40 4.20 9.76
CA ALA A 160 -6.56 5.03 10.05
C ALA A 160 -6.76 6.19 9.04
N PHE A 161 -6.37 5.99 7.77
CA PHE A 161 -6.40 7.00 6.70
C PHE A 161 -5.55 8.26 6.96
N LEU A 162 -4.61 8.21 7.91
CA LEU A 162 -3.69 9.33 8.18
C LEU A 162 -2.58 9.42 7.12
N PHE A 163 -2.18 8.28 6.57
CA PHE A 163 -1.19 8.16 5.53
C PHE A 163 -1.48 6.92 4.68
N LEU A 164 -1.00 6.95 3.44
CA LEU A 164 -1.00 5.81 2.55
C LEU A 164 0.43 5.23 2.53
N GLU A 165 0.57 3.96 2.83
CA GLU A 165 1.88 3.29 2.91
C GLU A 165 2.16 2.51 1.62
N LEU A 166 3.27 2.86 0.95
CA LEU A 166 3.84 2.08 -0.14
C LEU A 166 5.09 1.36 0.36
N GLU A 167 5.03 0.05 0.34
CA GLU A 167 6.11 -0.87 0.65
C GLU A 167 7.04 -0.99 -0.57
N TYR A 168 8.35 -0.83 -0.35
CA TYR A 168 9.39 -0.88 -1.36
C TYR A 168 10.21 -2.16 -1.26
N PHE A 169 10.38 -2.88 -2.37
CA PHE A 169 11.08 -4.18 -2.47
C PHE A 169 12.22 -4.21 -3.52
#